data_AF-A0A7K6A9P1-F1
#
_entry.id   AF-A0A7K6A9P1-F1
#
_cell.length_a   1.000
_cell.length_b   1.000
_cell.length_c   1.000
_cell.angle_alpha   90.00
_cell.angle_beta   90.00
_cell.angle_gamma   90.00
#
_symmetry.space_group_name_H-M   'P 1'
#
loop_
_entity.id
_entity.type
_entity.pdbx_description
1 polymer ?
#
loop_
_entity_poly.entity_id
_entity_poly.type
_entity_poly.pdbx_seq_one_letter_code
_entity_poly.pdbx_strand_id
1 'polypeptide(L)'
;PPDLCSVPPEILVPAANKTLELALGSQVVLNCTVRWAGAESCRPVPAWSKDGQWLGNESSQDTAWSAQNASEQLLATVLHLNLTHDADFGVFACWLSNVTATFTLQRAETAGHVLAVLAALLVLAFLVLLAVLYVRCRLNVLLWYRNRYGELEINDGKLYDAYVSHATAPDDRKFVHFIVKPQLENRYGYKLFLDEQNILPNSEPSADLIMNVSRCRRLIVVLSVAYLEQDWCNSSFREGLWRLLELSRKPIFIIFESQYREITHPAITLLKQHRSTVTLLVWRSGSMTPSSDFWKELCLALPRKVSFQGSVGDPQTQLQEDKDPMLILHSSYLDSTGDLDPDGDLGLRGCIFGSPPPPRLGGLGTPRTPAVSGMEDTQLRDSHRPELDVSDLGSRNYGARTDFYCLVTEDDI
;
A
#
# COMPACT_ATOMS: atom_id res chain seq x y z
N PRO A 1 -64.35 -5.83 -77.01
CA PRO A 1 -63.38 -6.67 -76.28
C PRO A 1 -62.58 -5.80 -75.30
N PRO A 2 -62.75 -5.95 -73.97
CA PRO A 2 -61.89 -5.25 -73.04
C PRO A 2 -60.46 -5.77 -73.21
N ASP A 3 -59.50 -4.85 -73.23
CA ASP A 3 -58.08 -5.14 -73.39
C ASP A 3 -57.63 -6.15 -72.33
N LEU A 4 -57.34 -7.39 -72.75
CA LEU A 4 -56.93 -8.50 -71.86
C LEU A 4 -55.60 -8.26 -71.13
N CYS A 5 -55.01 -7.07 -71.24
CA CYS A 5 -53.74 -6.68 -70.62
C CYS A 5 -53.90 -5.49 -69.65
N SER A 6 -55.13 -5.19 -69.23
CA SER A 6 -55.46 -4.08 -68.32
C SER A 6 -55.40 -4.43 -66.83
N VAL A 7 -55.25 -5.72 -66.48
CA VAL A 7 -55.09 -6.16 -65.09
C VAL A 7 -53.61 -6.10 -64.70
N PRO A 8 -53.22 -5.31 -63.69
CA PRO A 8 -51.83 -5.23 -63.26
C PRO A 8 -51.37 -6.56 -62.64
N PRO A 9 -50.10 -6.95 -62.85
CA PRO A 9 -49.53 -8.14 -62.23
C PRO A 9 -49.45 -7.98 -60.70
N GLU A 10 -49.62 -9.06 -59.95
CA GLU A 10 -49.53 -9.05 -58.48
C GLU A 10 -48.33 -9.87 -58.03
N ILE A 11 -47.50 -9.29 -57.14
CA ILE A 11 -46.33 -9.96 -56.58
C ILE A 11 -46.78 -10.85 -55.42
N LEU A 12 -46.49 -12.14 -55.50
CA LEU A 12 -46.78 -13.13 -54.47
C LEU A 12 -45.61 -13.29 -53.50
N VAL A 13 -44.39 -13.25 -54.01
CA VAL A 13 -43.17 -13.35 -53.20
C VAL A 13 -42.21 -12.25 -53.64
N PRO A 14 -41.71 -11.40 -52.73
CA PRO A 14 -42.09 -11.31 -51.34
C PRO A 14 -43.44 -10.57 -51.19
N ALA A 15 -44.28 -11.01 -50.26
CA ALA A 15 -45.59 -10.38 -50.00
C ALA A 15 -45.49 -8.96 -49.41
N ALA A 16 -44.32 -8.60 -48.88
CA ALA A 16 -43.99 -7.28 -48.37
C ALA A 16 -42.47 -7.03 -48.49
N ASN A 17 -42.03 -5.79 -48.30
CA ASN A 17 -40.61 -5.45 -48.26
C ASN A 17 -39.88 -6.32 -47.23
N LYS A 18 -38.80 -6.98 -47.65
CA LYS A 18 -38.08 -7.96 -46.84
C LYS A 18 -36.71 -7.44 -46.45
N THR A 19 -36.38 -7.45 -45.16
CA THR A 19 -35.04 -7.18 -44.64
C THR A 19 -34.32 -8.50 -44.37
N LEU A 20 -33.05 -8.59 -44.75
CA LEU A 20 -32.20 -9.76 -44.51
C LEU A 20 -30.87 -9.29 -43.91
N GLU A 21 -30.56 -9.77 -42.71
CA GLU A 21 -29.27 -9.56 -42.06
C GLU A 21 -28.34 -10.73 -42.38
N LEU A 22 -27.23 -10.44 -43.06
CA LEU A 22 -26.33 -11.45 -43.60
C LEU A 22 -24.87 -11.15 -43.24
N ALA A 23 -24.08 -12.21 -43.06
CA ALA A 23 -22.65 -12.09 -42.85
C ALA A 23 -21.90 -11.87 -44.17
N LEU A 24 -20.78 -11.14 -44.10
CA LEU A 24 -19.88 -10.94 -45.24
C LEU A 24 -19.25 -12.28 -45.65
N GLY A 25 -19.29 -12.59 -46.95
CA GLY A 25 -18.89 -13.87 -47.55
C GLY A 25 -20.03 -14.87 -47.78
N SER A 26 -21.28 -14.52 -47.46
CA SER A 26 -22.45 -15.40 -47.68
C SER A 26 -23.00 -15.33 -49.11
N GLN A 27 -23.61 -16.42 -49.57
CA GLN A 27 -24.37 -16.46 -50.82
C GLN A 27 -25.86 -16.37 -50.52
N VAL A 28 -26.56 -15.44 -51.18
CA VAL A 28 -27.99 -15.22 -50.98
C VAL A 28 -28.73 -15.31 -52.31
N VAL A 29 -29.94 -15.87 -52.25
CA VAL A 29 -30.82 -16.03 -53.40
C VAL A 29 -32.09 -15.24 -53.15
N LEU A 30 -32.34 -14.22 -53.97
CA LEU A 30 -33.55 -13.41 -53.92
C LEU A 30 -34.55 -13.95 -54.93
N ASN A 31 -35.74 -14.34 -54.47
CA ASN A 31 -36.78 -14.90 -55.32
C ASN A 31 -37.97 -13.94 -55.38
N CYS A 32 -38.36 -13.56 -56.59
CA CYS A 32 -39.48 -12.69 -56.88
C CYS A 32 -40.49 -13.45 -57.76
N THR A 33 -41.67 -13.77 -57.21
CA THR A 33 -42.72 -14.50 -57.95
C THR A 33 -43.95 -13.64 -58.13
N VAL A 34 -44.49 -13.66 -59.35
CA VAL A 34 -45.55 -12.78 -59.80
C VAL A 34 -46.62 -13.57 -60.51
N ARG A 35 -47.88 -13.18 -60.28
CA ARG A 35 -49.04 -13.66 -61.02
C ARG A 35 -49.58 -12.56 -61.94
N TRP A 36 -49.98 -12.93 -63.14
CA TRP A 36 -50.75 -12.04 -64.03
C TRP A 36 -51.83 -12.82 -64.77
N ALA A 37 -52.89 -12.13 -65.17
CA ALA A 37 -53.97 -12.68 -65.99
C ALA A 37 -53.90 -12.04 -67.39
N GLY A 38 -53.61 -12.82 -68.42
CA GLY A 38 -53.47 -12.29 -69.79
C GLY A 38 -53.01 -13.32 -70.82
N ALA A 39 -53.14 -12.97 -72.11
CA ALA A 39 -52.63 -13.78 -73.22
C ALA A 39 -51.08 -13.77 -73.25
N GLU A 40 -50.47 -14.78 -73.88
CA GLU A 40 -48.99 -14.91 -73.99
C GLU A 40 -48.31 -13.67 -74.59
N SER A 41 -49.03 -12.89 -75.41
CA SER A 41 -48.54 -11.63 -75.99
C SER A 41 -48.29 -10.51 -74.98
N CYS A 42 -48.74 -10.65 -73.72
CA CYS A 42 -48.63 -9.65 -72.65
C CYS A 42 -47.77 -10.11 -71.48
N ARG A 43 -46.72 -10.90 -71.76
CA ARG A 43 -45.78 -11.37 -70.74
C ARG A 43 -44.96 -10.20 -70.15
N PRO A 44 -44.98 -9.97 -68.82
CA PRO A 44 -44.14 -8.96 -68.19
C PRO A 44 -42.67 -9.36 -68.26
N VAL A 45 -41.79 -8.39 -68.54
CA VAL A 45 -40.33 -8.58 -68.52
C VAL A 45 -39.83 -8.23 -67.12
N PRO A 46 -39.28 -9.19 -66.35
CA PRO A 46 -38.69 -8.90 -65.06
C PRO A 46 -37.39 -8.10 -65.23
N ALA A 47 -37.15 -7.15 -64.34
CA ALA A 47 -35.90 -6.41 -64.27
C ALA A 47 -35.47 -6.22 -62.81
N TRP A 48 -34.18 -6.32 -62.55
CA TRP A 48 -33.61 -6.12 -61.22
C TRP A 48 -32.85 -4.81 -61.14
N SER A 49 -32.94 -4.14 -60.00
CA SER A 49 -32.13 -2.95 -59.71
C SER A 49 -31.51 -3.04 -58.32
N LYS A 50 -30.30 -2.50 -58.16
CA LYS A 50 -29.62 -2.32 -56.89
C LYS A 50 -29.42 -0.83 -56.63
N ASP A 51 -29.93 -0.32 -55.52
CA ASP A 51 -29.83 1.08 -55.11
C ASP A 51 -30.25 2.08 -56.22
N GLY A 52 -31.23 1.68 -57.04
CA GLY A 52 -31.74 2.46 -58.18
C GLY A 52 -31.00 2.24 -59.51
N GLN A 53 -29.94 1.43 -59.55
CA GLN A 53 -29.18 1.11 -60.75
C GLN A 53 -29.58 -0.26 -61.32
N TRP A 54 -29.87 -0.33 -62.62
CA TRP A 54 -30.32 -1.57 -63.28
C TRP A 54 -29.21 -2.62 -63.36
N LEU A 55 -29.52 -3.85 -62.96
CA LEU A 55 -28.64 -5.01 -63.07
C LEU A 55 -28.83 -5.67 -64.44
N GLY A 56 -27.74 -6.18 -65.02
CA GLY A 56 -27.80 -6.91 -66.29
C GLY A 56 -28.47 -8.29 -66.15
N ASN A 57 -29.12 -8.74 -67.22
CA ASN A 57 -29.87 -10.01 -67.28
C ASN A 57 -29.01 -11.27 -67.08
N GLU A 58 -27.67 -11.17 -67.03
CA GLU A 58 -26.77 -12.30 -66.86
C GLU A 58 -26.79 -12.91 -65.43
N SER A 59 -27.24 -12.13 -64.44
CA SER A 59 -27.24 -12.53 -63.02
C SER A 59 -28.58 -13.09 -62.53
N SER A 60 -29.64 -12.97 -63.35
CA SER A 60 -31.00 -13.37 -63.02
C SER A 60 -31.43 -14.59 -63.84
N GLN A 61 -32.02 -15.59 -63.17
CA GLN A 61 -32.62 -16.74 -63.82
C GLN A 61 -34.15 -16.64 -63.78
N ASP A 62 -34.78 -16.65 -64.96
CA ASP A 62 -36.22 -16.50 -65.11
C ASP A 62 -36.89 -17.82 -65.47
N THR A 63 -37.94 -18.16 -64.73
CA THR A 63 -38.78 -19.34 -64.96
C THR A 63 -40.24 -18.92 -65.03
N ALA A 64 -40.93 -19.32 -66.10
CA ALA A 64 -42.34 -19.02 -66.30
C ALA A 64 -43.15 -20.31 -66.42
N TRP A 65 -44.29 -20.36 -65.75
CA TRP A 65 -45.18 -21.51 -65.71
C TRP A 65 -46.63 -21.06 -65.89
N SER A 66 -47.42 -21.85 -66.62
CA SER A 66 -48.86 -21.65 -66.75
C SER A 66 -49.60 -22.60 -65.82
N ALA A 67 -50.64 -22.09 -65.14
CA ALA A 67 -51.52 -22.95 -64.37
C ALA A 67 -52.37 -23.78 -65.35
N GLN A 68 -52.47 -25.09 -65.12
CA GLN A 68 -52.93 -26.06 -66.11
C GLN A 68 -54.40 -25.93 -66.56
N ASN A 69 -55.19 -24.96 -66.08
CA ASN A 69 -56.57 -24.68 -66.53
C ASN A 69 -57.06 -23.24 -66.23
N ALA A 70 -56.19 -22.23 -66.23
CA ALA A 70 -56.59 -20.84 -65.97
C ALA A 70 -55.95 -19.83 -66.93
N SER A 71 -56.60 -18.68 -67.14
CA SER A 71 -56.03 -17.48 -67.78
C SER A 71 -54.92 -16.83 -66.95
N GLU A 72 -54.48 -17.48 -65.87
CA GLU A 72 -53.47 -17.02 -64.93
C GLU A 72 -52.11 -17.65 -65.24
N GLN A 73 -51.10 -16.79 -65.36
CA GLN A 73 -49.72 -17.17 -65.62
C GLN A 73 -48.84 -16.72 -64.44
N LEU A 74 -47.81 -17.51 -64.14
CA LEU A 74 -46.86 -17.26 -63.05
C LEU A 74 -45.44 -17.09 -63.61
N LEU A 75 -44.73 -16.09 -63.12
CA LEU A 75 -43.33 -15.84 -63.46
C LEU A 75 -42.53 -15.70 -62.17
N ALA A 76 -41.49 -16.51 -62.06
CA ALA A 76 -40.53 -16.48 -60.98
C ALA A 76 -39.17 -16.05 -61.54
N THR A 77 -38.64 -14.94 -61.02
CA THR A 77 -37.29 -14.46 -61.33
C THR A 77 -36.44 -14.58 -60.07
N VAL A 78 -35.25 -15.16 -60.23
CA VAL A 78 -34.34 -15.48 -59.13
C VAL A 78 -32.99 -14.80 -59.36
N LEU A 79 -32.56 -13.98 -58.41
CA LEU A 79 -31.28 -13.29 -58.42
C LEU A 79 -30.31 -13.95 -57.45
N HIS A 80 -29.15 -14.39 -57.97
CA HIS A 80 -28.08 -14.99 -57.18
C HIS A 80 -27.01 -13.94 -56.84
N LEU A 81 -26.73 -13.74 -55.57
CA LEU A 81 -25.77 -12.74 -55.08
C LEU A 81 -24.70 -13.39 -54.19
N ASN A 82 -23.45 -13.02 -54.44
CA ASN A 82 -22.31 -13.34 -53.57
C ASN A 82 -21.90 -12.07 -52.82
N LEU A 83 -22.08 -12.05 -51.51
CA LEU A 83 -21.84 -10.86 -50.69
C LEU A 83 -20.38 -10.82 -50.24
N THR A 84 -19.46 -10.49 -51.15
CA THR A 84 -18.01 -10.52 -50.90
C THR A 84 -17.46 -9.20 -50.37
N HIS A 85 -18.05 -8.09 -50.77
CA HIS A 85 -17.62 -6.74 -50.43
C HIS A 85 -18.73 -5.99 -49.69
N ASP A 86 -18.36 -5.00 -48.88
CA ASP A 86 -19.32 -4.13 -48.19
C ASP A 86 -20.24 -3.39 -49.18
N ALA A 87 -19.75 -3.11 -50.38
CA ALA A 87 -20.53 -2.54 -51.46
C ALA A 87 -21.65 -3.48 -51.95
N ASP A 88 -21.63 -4.78 -51.65
CA ASP A 88 -22.64 -5.75 -52.10
C ASP A 88 -23.94 -5.69 -51.28
N PHE A 89 -23.88 -5.11 -50.08
CA PHE A 89 -25.05 -4.83 -49.24
C PHE A 89 -25.76 -3.56 -49.73
N GLY A 90 -27.09 -3.54 -49.70
CA GLY A 90 -27.89 -2.46 -50.26
C GLY A 90 -29.35 -2.86 -50.50
N VAL A 91 -30.07 -2.01 -51.23
CA VAL A 91 -31.49 -2.21 -51.54
C VAL A 91 -31.64 -2.79 -52.94
N PHE A 92 -32.08 -4.05 -53.01
CA PHE A 92 -32.41 -4.72 -54.26
C PHE A 92 -33.90 -4.61 -54.52
N ALA A 93 -34.29 -4.22 -55.72
CA ALA A 93 -35.68 -4.15 -56.12
C ALA A 93 -35.92 -4.97 -57.39
N CYS A 94 -36.97 -5.79 -57.34
CA CYS A 94 -37.51 -6.53 -58.46
C CYS A 94 -38.63 -5.68 -59.08
N TRP A 95 -38.51 -5.37 -60.36
CA TRP A 95 -39.45 -4.57 -61.15
C TRP A 95 -40.16 -5.47 -62.14
N LEU A 96 -41.50 -5.46 -62.11
CA LEU A 96 -42.34 -6.07 -63.15
C LEU A 96 -43.40 -5.07 -63.58
N SER A 97 -43.19 -4.50 -64.76
CA SER A 97 -44.06 -3.45 -65.32
C SER A 97 -44.23 -2.28 -64.34
N ASN A 98 -45.39 -2.18 -63.67
CA ASN A 98 -45.70 -1.09 -62.73
C ASN A 98 -45.62 -1.49 -61.25
N VAL A 99 -45.25 -2.73 -60.93
CA VAL A 99 -45.20 -3.23 -59.55
C VAL A 99 -43.77 -3.58 -59.16
N THR A 100 -43.41 -3.28 -57.92
CA THR A 100 -42.07 -3.49 -57.38
C THR A 100 -42.10 -4.20 -56.05
N ALA A 101 -41.09 -5.04 -55.82
CA ALA A 101 -40.81 -5.64 -54.54
C ALA A 101 -39.37 -5.37 -54.13
N THR A 102 -39.15 -5.02 -52.86
CA THR A 102 -37.82 -4.65 -52.36
C THR A 102 -37.29 -5.63 -51.32
N PHE A 103 -35.98 -5.86 -51.42
CA PHE A 103 -35.16 -6.65 -50.51
C PHE A 103 -34.04 -5.76 -50.01
N THR A 104 -33.94 -5.59 -48.70
CA THR A 104 -32.91 -4.78 -48.06
C THR A 104 -31.91 -5.73 -47.42
N LEU A 105 -30.66 -5.72 -47.93
CA LEU A 105 -29.58 -6.54 -47.39
C LEU A 105 -28.76 -5.69 -46.43
N GLN A 106 -28.74 -6.08 -45.17
CA GLN A 106 -27.96 -5.42 -44.12
C GLN A 106 -26.85 -6.35 -43.66
N ARG A 107 -25.70 -5.76 -43.31
CA ARG A 107 -24.58 -6.50 -42.75
C ARG A 107 -24.87 -6.82 -41.29
N ALA A 108 -24.79 -8.10 -40.94
CA ALA A 108 -24.79 -8.50 -39.53
C ALA A 108 -23.48 -8.04 -38.87
N GLU A 109 -23.56 -7.10 -37.93
CA GLU A 109 -22.41 -6.70 -37.12
C GLU A 109 -22.08 -7.82 -36.13
N THR A 110 -20.93 -8.46 -36.31
CA THR A 110 -20.40 -9.35 -35.28
C THR A 110 -19.92 -8.48 -34.13
N ALA A 111 -20.72 -8.44 -33.05
CA ALA A 111 -20.38 -7.74 -31.81
C ALA A 111 -18.92 -8.04 -31.46
N GLY A 112 -18.09 -6.98 -31.46
CA GLY A 112 -16.64 -7.12 -31.52
C GLY A 112 -16.09 -7.86 -30.31
N HIS A 113 -15.79 -9.15 -30.48
CA HIS A 113 -15.06 -9.96 -29.50
C HIS A 113 -13.78 -9.24 -29.01
N VAL A 114 -13.18 -8.42 -29.88
CA VAL A 114 -12.02 -7.57 -29.57
C VAL A 114 -12.31 -6.55 -28.47
N LEU A 115 -13.47 -5.87 -28.50
CA LEU A 115 -13.83 -4.87 -27.49
C LEU A 115 -14.08 -5.53 -26.12
N ALA A 116 -14.76 -6.67 -26.12
CA ALA A 116 -14.97 -7.46 -24.91
C ALA A 116 -13.65 -7.95 -24.30
N VAL A 117 -12.71 -8.41 -25.14
CA VAL A 117 -11.37 -8.83 -24.71
C VAL A 117 -10.58 -7.64 -24.14
N LEU A 118 -10.62 -6.47 -24.78
CA LEU A 118 -9.93 -5.27 -24.30
C LEU A 118 -10.48 -4.81 -22.95
N ALA A 119 -11.80 -4.79 -22.79
CA ALA A 119 -12.44 -4.45 -21.52
C ALA A 119 -12.04 -5.43 -20.40
N ALA A 120 -12.02 -6.74 -20.70
CA ALA A 120 -11.58 -7.75 -19.75
C ALA A 120 -10.12 -7.57 -19.31
N LEU A 121 -9.21 -7.23 -20.25
CA LEU A 121 -7.80 -6.96 -19.94
C LEU A 121 -7.62 -5.72 -19.05
N LEU A 122 -8.41 -4.66 -19.28
CA LEU A 122 -8.38 -3.45 -18.44
C LEU A 122 -8.84 -3.75 -17.02
N VAL A 123 -9.92 -4.52 -16.86
CA VAL A 123 -10.40 -4.95 -15.54
C VAL A 123 -9.34 -5.80 -14.83
N LEU A 124 -8.71 -6.74 -15.54
CA LEU A 124 -7.63 -7.56 -14.98
C LEU A 124 -6.45 -6.69 -14.51
N ALA A 125 -6.01 -5.73 -15.34
CA ALA A 125 -4.92 -4.82 -14.98
C ALA A 125 -5.26 -3.98 -13.74
N PHE A 126 -6.50 -3.50 -13.62
CA PHE A 126 -6.97 -2.76 -12.45
C PHE A 126 -6.97 -3.63 -11.18
N LEU A 127 -7.43 -4.88 -11.26
CA LEU A 127 -7.41 -5.81 -10.14
C LEU A 127 -5.97 -6.11 -9.67
N VAL A 128 -5.04 -6.28 -10.62
CA VAL A 128 -3.61 -6.48 -10.29
C VAL A 128 -3.04 -5.24 -9.59
N LEU A 129 -3.35 -4.03 -10.09
CA LEU A 129 -2.92 -2.78 -9.46
C LEU A 129 -3.44 -2.67 -8.01
N LEU A 130 -4.72 -2.94 -7.79
CA LEU A 130 -5.32 -2.95 -6.46
C LEU A 130 -4.67 -3.99 -5.54
N ALA A 131 -4.38 -5.19 -6.04
CA ALA A 131 -3.69 -6.22 -5.28
C ALA A 131 -2.27 -5.79 -4.88
N VAL A 132 -1.51 -5.19 -5.80
CA VAL A 132 -0.17 -4.66 -5.52
C VAL A 132 -0.23 -3.53 -4.50
N LEU A 133 -1.16 -2.59 -4.67
CA LEU A 133 -1.36 -1.48 -3.74
C LEU A 133 -1.74 -2.02 -2.35
N TYR A 134 -2.66 -2.99 -2.28
CA TYR A 134 -3.04 -3.63 -1.03
C TYR A 134 -1.84 -4.29 -0.35
N VAL A 135 -1.07 -5.11 -1.05
CA VAL A 135 0.10 -5.80 -0.47
C VAL A 135 1.14 -4.81 0.03
N ARG A 136 1.40 -3.71 -0.70
CA ARG A 136 2.43 -2.72 -0.32
C ARG A 136 1.96 -1.73 0.74
N CYS A 137 0.70 -1.32 0.70
CA CYS A 137 0.18 -0.25 1.54
C CYS A 137 -0.56 -0.75 2.78
N ARG A 138 -0.97 -2.02 2.85
CA ARG A 138 -1.76 -2.55 3.99
C ARG A 138 -1.16 -2.18 5.35
N LEU A 139 0.13 -2.43 5.57
CA LEU A 139 0.77 -2.12 6.86
C LEU A 139 0.87 -0.61 7.11
N ASN A 140 1.14 0.18 6.08
CA ASN A 140 1.19 1.64 6.19
C ASN A 140 -0.19 2.24 6.52
N VAL A 141 -1.25 1.74 5.86
CA VAL A 141 -2.64 2.14 6.11
C VAL A 141 -3.05 1.75 7.53
N LEU A 142 -2.70 0.55 7.98
CA LEU A 142 -3.02 0.09 9.32
C LEU A 142 -2.29 0.90 10.40
N LEU A 143 -1.00 1.23 10.18
CA LEU A 143 -0.23 2.12 11.04
C LEU A 143 -0.84 3.53 11.08
N TRP A 144 -1.21 4.08 9.92
CA TRP A 144 -1.85 5.39 9.82
C TRP A 144 -3.19 5.41 10.57
N TYR A 145 -4.03 4.39 10.35
CA TYR A 145 -5.32 4.25 11.02
C TYR A 145 -5.14 4.19 12.54
N ARG A 146 -4.24 3.32 13.03
CA ARG A 146 -3.94 3.21 14.47
C ARG A 146 -3.37 4.51 15.03
N ASN A 147 -2.45 5.15 14.32
CA ASN A 147 -1.86 6.41 14.77
C ASN A 147 -2.85 7.57 14.80
N ARG A 148 -4.00 7.47 14.09
CA ARG A 148 -5.04 8.49 14.11
C ARG A 148 -6.18 8.19 15.09
N TYR A 149 -6.64 6.94 15.15
CA TYR A 149 -7.85 6.56 15.89
C TYR A 149 -7.61 5.58 17.04
N GLY A 150 -6.41 5.02 17.20
CA GLY A 150 -6.13 4.04 18.26
C GLY A 150 -6.08 4.68 19.65
N GLU A 151 -6.47 3.93 20.68
CA GLU A 151 -6.40 4.40 22.07
C GLU A 151 -4.96 4.70 22.51
N LEU A 152 -4.81 5.69 23.39
CA LEU A 152 -3.52 6.11 23.94
C LEU A 152 -3.33 5.52 25.33
N GLU A 153 -2.42 4.56 25.44
CA GLU A 153 -1.90 4.05 26.70
C GLU A 153 -0.84 5.06 27.20
N ILE A 154 -1.21 6.16 27.87
CA ILE A 154 -0.24 7.14 28.42
C ILE A 154 -0.32 7.24 29.95
N ASN A 155 -1.51 7.03 30.54
CA ASN A 155 -1.78 7.23 31.97
C ASN A 155 -2.05 5.92 32.73
N ASP A 156 -1.43 4.82 32.32
CA ASP A 156 -1.60 3.49 32.92
C ASP A 156 -0.63 3.20 34.09
N GLY A 157 0.18 4.17 34.49
CA GLY A 157 1.19 4.03 35.55
C GLY A 157 2.39 3.17 35.18
N LYS A 158 2.51 2.73 33.92
CA LYS A 158 3.62 1.90 33.44
C LYS A 158 4.81 2.78 33.02
N LEU A 159 6.02 2.34 33.40
CA LEU A 159 7.26 3.11 33.19
C LEU A 159 7.88 2.86 31.82
N TYR A 160 7.68 1.66 31.27
CA TYR A 160 8.30 1.21 30.03
C TYR A 160 7.25 0.72 29.03
N ASP A 161 7.53 0.89 27.74
CA ASP A 161 6.63 0.45 26.68
C ASP A 161 6.76 -1.03 26.37
N ALA A 162 7.98 -1.57 26.48
CA ALA A 162 8.22 -2.99 26.31
C ALA A 162 9.36 -3.50 27.18
N TYR A 163 9.14 -4.68 27.76
CA TYR A 163 10.18 -5.53 28.30
C TYR A 163 10.77 -6.36 27.16
N VAL A 164 12.09 -6.40 27.00
CA VAL A 164 12.75 -7.23 25.98
C VAL A 164 13.58 -8.30 26.66
N SER A 165 13.22 -9.56 26.43
CA SER A 165 14.01 -10.72 26.84
C SER A 165 14.79 -11.29 25.68
N HIS A 166 16.05 -11.62 25.93
CA HIS A 166 16.96 -12.24 24.98
C HIS A 166 17.90 -13.22 25.68
N ALA A 167 18.58 -14.09 24.93
CA ALA A 167 19.53 -15.00 25.53
C ALA A 167 20.84 -14.27 25.87
N THR A 168 21.61 -14.81 26.82
CA THR A 168 22.93 -14.28 27.20
C THR A 168 23.98 -14.44 26.10
N ALA A 169 23.65 -15.12 24.99
CA ALA A 169 24.53 -15.28 23.84
C ALA A 169 24.97 -13.91 23.26
N PRO A 170 26.24 -13.78 22.83
CA PRO A 170 26.79 -12.50 22.38
C PRO A 170 26.06 -11.96 21.13
N ASP A 171 25.55 -12.82 20.27
CA ASP A 171 24.87 -12.42 19.03
C ASP A 171 23.49 -11.83 19.32
N ASP A 172 22.73 -12.44 20.22
CA ASP A 172 21.43 -11.92 20.69
C ASP A 172 21.60 -10.59 21.41
N ARG A 173 22.60 -10.50 22.29
CA ARG A 173 22.92 -9.27 22.99
C ARG A 173 23.25 -8.13 22.02
N LYS A 174 24.09 -8.40 21.00
CA LYS A 174 24.40 -7.43 19.95
C LYS A 174 23.16 -7.04 19.15
N PHE A 175 22.33 -8.01 18.75
CA PHE A 175 21.10 -7.75 18.01
C PHE A 175 20.17 -6.82 18.81
N VAL A 176 19.94 -7.11 20.09
CA VAL A 176 19.05 -6.30 20.90
C VAL A 176 19.63 -4.90 21.15
N HIS A 177 20.91 -4.80 21.54
CA HIS A 177 21.52 -3.53 21.92
C HIS A 177 21.85 -2.61 20.74
N PHE A 178 22.24 -3.16 19.58
CA PHE A 178 22.65 -2.36 18.42
C PHE A 178 21.59 -2.26 17.33
N ILE A 179 20.61 -3.17 17.28
CA ILE A 179 19.56 -3.14 16.25
C ILE A 179 18.21 -2.79 16.86
N VAL A 180 17.70 -3.58 17.81
CA VAL A 180 16.34 -3.37 18.36
C VAL A 180 16.25 -2.08 19.17
N LYS A 181 17.15 -1.89 20.13
CA LYS A 181 17.14 -0.73 21.04
C LYS A 181 17.23 0.60 20.29
N PRO A 182 18.23 0.84 19.41
CA PRO A 182 18.35 2.13 18.74
C PRO A 182 17.19 2.40 17.79
N GLN A 183 16.65 1.37 17.14
CA GLN A 183 15.49 1.55 16.25
C GLN A 183 14.23 1.94 17.05
N LEU A 184 13.94 1.24 18.14
CA LEU A 184 12.73 1.52 18.93
C LEU A 184 12.85 2.80 19.77
N GLU A 185 14.01 3.04 20.42
CA GLU A 185 14.19 4.21 21.28
C GLU A 185 14.47 5.48 20.47
N ASN A 186 15.47 5.48 19.57
CA ASN A 186 15.88 6.72 18.91
C ASN A 186 14.95 7.12 17.74
N ARG A 187 14.43 6.14 16.98
CA ARG A 187 13.60 6.43 15.80
C ARG A 187 12.10 6.47 16.12
N TYR A 188 11.62 5.61 17.02
CA TYR A 188 10.20 5.55 17.36
C TYR A 188 9.84 6.13 18.73
N GLY A 189 10.83 6.49 19.58
CA GLY A 189 10.58 7.13 20.88
C GLY A 189 9.98 6.20 21.94
N TYR A 190 10.18 4.88 21.81
CA TYR A 190 9.81 3.92 22.84
C TYR A 190 10.82 3.93 23.98
N LYS A 191 10.38 3.57 25.18
CA LYS A 191 11.23 3.28 26.34
C LYS A 191 11.26 1.79 26.55
N LEU A 192 12.43 1.17 26.39
CA LEU A 192 12.58 -0.27 26.57
C LEU A 192 13.17 -0.57 27.94
N PHE A 193 12.71 -1.66 28.55
CA PHE A 193 13.39 -2.30 29.66
C PHE A 193 14.11 -3.54 29.13
N LEU A 194 15.42 -3.56 29.34
CA LEU A 194 16.31 -4.62 28.88
C LEU A 194 16.85 -5.33 30.12
N ASP A 195 16.61 -6.62 30.21
CA ASP A 195 17.16 -7.46 31.26
C ASP A 195 17.88 -8.64 30.62
N GLU A 196 19.06 -8.96 31.12
CA GLU A 196 19.84 -10.11 30.67
C GLU A 196 19.48 -11.39 31.43
N GLN A 197 18.53 -11.31 32.38
CA GLN A 197 18.04 -12.44 33.14
C GLN A 197 17.08 -13.33 32.33
N ASN A 198 17.20 -14.64 32.55
CA ASN A 198 16.27 -15.62 32.01
C ASN A 198 14.87 -15.39 32.58
N ILE A 199 13.85 -15.46 31.72
CA ILE A 199 12.46 -15.24 32.15
C ILE A 199 11.99 -16.37 33.10
N LEU A 200 12.38 -17.62 32.81
CA LEU A 200 11.84 -18.79 33.52
C LEU A 200 12.97 -19.76 33.90
N PRO A 201 13.91 -19.37 34.79
CA PRO A 201 15.08 -20.19 35.12
C PRO A 201 14.74 -21.56 35.71
N ASN A 202 13.50 -21.77 36.20
CA ASN A 202 13.00 -23.08 36.67
C ASN A 202 11.57 -23.35 36.16
N SER A 203 11.21 -22.92 34.96
CA SER A 203 9.83 -22.93 34.43
C SER A 203 8.80 -22.09 35.22
N GLU A 204 9.26 -21.33 36.21
CA GLU A 204 8.47 -20.38 37.00
C GLU A 204 9.09 -18.98 36.94
N PRO A 205 8.28 -17.91 36.79
CA PRO A 205 8.80 -16.55 36.74
C PRO A 205 9.28 -16.10 38.12
N SER A 206 10.45 -15.46 38.18
CA SER A 206 10.95 -14.86 39.42
C SER A 206 10.08 -13.67 39.84
N ALA A 207 10.02 -13.38 41.14
CA ALA A 207 9.28 -12.22 41.65
C ALA A 207 9.75 -10.89 41.01
N ASP A 208 11.06 -10.76 40.80
CA ASP A 208 11.67 -9.59 40.16
C ASP A 208 11.23 -9.43 38.71
N LEU A 209 11.17 -10.54 37.96
CA LEU A 209 10.63 -10.52 36.60
C LEU A 209 9.16 -10.10 36.59
N ILE A 210 8.33 -10.69 37.45
CA ILE A 210 6.89 -10.34 37.52
C ILE A 210 6.75 -8.85 37.77
N MET A 211 7.54 -8.31 38.71
CA MET A 211 7.59 -6.88 39.00
C MET A 211 8.01 -6.06 37.78
N ASN A 212 9.10 -6.42 37.10
CA ASN A 212 9.63 -5.70 35.94
C ASN A 212 8.66 -5.74 34.75
N VAL A 213 8.06 -6.89 34.46
CA VAL A 213 7.07 -7.06 33.40
C VAL A 213 5.79 -6.29 33.71
N SER A 214 5.35 -6.24 34.99
CA SER A 214 4.17 -5.46 35.39
C SER A 214 4.33 -3.96 35.11
N ARG A 215 5.56 -3.43 35.17
CA ARG A 215 5.92 -2.05 34.83
C ARG A 215 6.01 -1.78 33.33
N CYS A 216 5.84 -2.81 32.49
CA CYS A 216 5.95 -2.75 31.04
C CYS A 216 4.59 -2.98 30.35
N ARG A 217 4.34 -2.31 29.21
CA ARG A 217 3.08 -2.47 28.45
C ARG A 217 3.04 -3.72 27.59
N ARG A 218 4.18 -4.11 27.04
CA ARG A 218 4.34 -5.29 26.17
C ARG A 218 5.55 -6.10 26.60
N LEU A 219 5.55 -7.37 26.19
CA LEU A 219 6.66 -8.30 26.37
C LEU A 219 7.16 -8.72 24.98
N ILE A 220 8.43 -8.48 24.70
CA ILE A 220 9.13 -8.93 23.50
C ILE A 220 10.11 -10.04 23.91
N VAL A 221 10.07 -11.17 23.22
CA VAL A 221 10.97 -12.30 23.42
C VAL A 221 11.74 -12.57 22.12
N VAL A 222 13.06 -12.45 22.17
CA VAL A 222 13.94 -12.77 21.03
C VAL A 222 14.27 -14.26 21.08
N LEU A 223 13.57 -15.03 20.26
CA LEU A 223 13.62 -16.49 20.24
C LEU A 223 14.69 -16.97 19.24
N SER A 224 15.95 -16.85 19.65
CA SER A 224 17.11 -17.42 18.94
C SER A 224 17.30 -18.92 19.26
N VAL A 225 18.25 -19.59 18.61
CA VAL A 225 18.66 -20.96 18.98
C VAL A 225 19.15 -21.03 20.43
N ALA A 226 20.02 -20.11 20.83
CA ALA A 226 20.52 -20.07 22.20
C ALA A 226 19.40 -19.81 23.22
N TYR A 227 18.35 -19.09 22.83
CA TYR A 227 17.17 -18.91 23.66
C TYR A 227 16.34 -20.19 23.78
N LEU A 228 16.21 -20.95 22.69
CA LEU A 228 15.50 -22.23 22.66
C LEU A 228 16.23 -23.33 23.45
N GLU A 229 17.54 -23.26 23.56
CA GLU A 229 18.37 -24.17 24.37
C GLU A 229 18.19 -24.00 25.88
N GLN A 230 17.55 -22.90 26.33
CA GLN A 230 17.26 -22.70 27.75
C GLN A 230 16.35 -23.83 28.29
N ASP A 231 16.58 -24.22 29.54
CA ASP A 231 15.95 -25.39 30.14
C ASP A 231 14.42 -25.41 30.01
N TRP A 232 13.76 -24.28 30.26
CA TRP A 232 12.30 -24.17 30.16
C TRP A 232 11.79 -24.23 28.72
N CYS A 233 12.56 -23.74 27.74
CA CYS A 233 12.21 -23.82 26.32
C CYS A 233 12.34 -25.25 25.80
N ASN A 234 13.38 -25.97 26.24
CA ASN A 234 13.64 -27.33 25.78
C ASN A 234 12.71 -28.35 26.45
N SER A 235 12.45 -28.21 27.75
CA SER A 235 11.71 -29.21 28.54
C SER A 235 10.24 -28.90 28.79
N SER A 236 9.82 -27.63 28.84
CA SER A 236 8.48 -27.22 29.34
C SER A 236 7.95 -25.95 28.65
N PHE A 237 8.17 -25.84 27.33
CA PHE A 237 7.81 -24.62 26.59
C PHE A 237 6.32 -24.31 26.66
N ARG A 238 5.46 -25.33 26.64
CA ARG A 238 4.01 -25.14 26.65
C ARG A 238 3.57 -24.44 27.94
N GLU A 239 4.00 -24.98 29.08
CA GLU A 239 3.74 -24.45 30.41
C GLU A 239 4.34 -23.04 30.55
N GLY A 240 5.58 -22.84 30.07
CA GLY A 240 6.21 -21.53 30.02
C GLY A 240 5.43 -20.52 29.18
N LEU A 241 4.92 -20.90 28.01
CA LEU A 241 4.10 -20.02 27.17
C LEU A 241 2.81 -19.61 27.88
N TRP A 242 2.14 -20.54 28.57
CA TRP A 242 0.95 -20.21 29.36
C TRP A 242 1.25 -19.18 30.45
N ARG A 243 2.38 -19.32 31.15
CA ARG A 243 2.84 -18.32 32.12
C ARG A 243 3.15 -16.97 31.47
N LEU A 244 3.77 -16.96 30.30
CA LEU A 244 4.03 -15.71 29.55
C LEU A 244 2.74 -15.00 29.12
N LEU A 245 1.73 -15.77 28.71
CA LEU A 245 0.40 -15.26 28.37
C LEU A 245 -0.36 -14.73 29.59
N GLU A 246 -0.11 -15.28 30.78
CA GLU A 246 -0.63 -14.78 32.06
C GLU A 246 0.02 -13.45 32.44
N LEU A 247 1.34 -13.32 32.23
CA LEU A 247 2.10 -12.10 32.50
C LEU A 247 1.79 -10.95 31.53
N SER A 248 1.53 -11.27 30.26
CA SER A 248 1.29 -10.30 29.20
C SER A 248 0.20 -10.78 28.25
N ARG A 249 -0.81 -9.95 28.01
CA ARG A 249 -1.97 -10.30 27.17
C ARG A 249 -1.62 -10.66 25.73
N LYS A 250 -0.60 -10.02 25.16
CA LYS A 250 -0.17 -10.20 23.76
C LYS A 250 1.37 -10.10 23.68
N PRO A 251 2.09 -11.16 24.06
CA PRO A 251 3.54 -11.20 23.93
C PRO A 251 3.94 -11.27 22.45
N ILE A 252 5.11 -10.70 22.15
CA ILE A 252 5.69 -10.58 20.81
C ILE A 252 6.93 -11.46 20.77
N PHE A 253 6.98 -12.41 19.85
CA PHE A 253 8.13 -13.29 19.64
C PHE A 253 8.84 -12.92 18.34
N ILE A 254 10.15 -12.74 18.39
CA ILE A 254 11.00 -12.46 17.22
C ILE A 254 11.84 -13.71 16.94
N ILE A 255 11.78 -14.25 15.72
CA ILE A 255 12.54 -15.43 15.29
C ILE A 255 13.44 -15.05 14.10
N PHE A 256 14.65 -15.59 14.02
CA PHE A 256 15.54 -15.41 12.88
C PHE A 256 15.22 -16.41 11.75
N GLU A 257 15.08 -15.92 10.50
CA GLU A 257 14.74 -16.77 9.34
C GLU A 257 15.76 -17.89 9.09
N SER A 258 17.05 -17.60 9.26
CA SER A 258 18.14 -18.59 9.09
C SER A 258 17.95 -19.78 10.03
N GLN A 259 17.64 -19.51 11.29
CA GLN A 259 17.47 -20.52 12.33
C GLN A 259 16.13 -21.26 12.22
N TYR A 260 15.10 -20.59 11.68
CA TYR A 260 13.77 -21.17 11.50
C TYR A 260 13.71 -22.30 10.45
N ARG A 261 14.55 -22.26 9.41
CA ARG A 261 14.57 -23.32 8.37
C ARG A 261 15.30 -24.58 8.83
N GLU A 262 16.25 -24.44 9.73
CA GLU A 262 17.12 -25.53 10.17
C GLU A 262 16.56 -26.27 11.39
N ILE A 263 15.71 -25.63 12.20
CA ILE A 263 15.27 -26.19 13.49
C ILE A 263 13.75 -26.27 13.55
N THR A 264 13.21 -27.48 13.40
CA THR A 264 11.80 -27.77 13.65
C THR A 264 11.57 -27.93 15.16
N HIS A 265 11.68 -26.85 15.93
CA HIS A 265 11.49 -26.89 17.38
C HIS A 265 9.98 -26.96 17.73
N PRO A 266 9.55 -27.80 18.69
CA PRO A 266 8.14 -27.86 19.14
C PRO A 266 7.61 -26.53 19.67
N ALA A 267 8.49 -25.65 20.17
CA ALA A 267 8.10 -24.29 20.58
C ALA A 267 7.51 -23.47 19.42
N ILE A 268 8.13 -23.55 18.24
CA ILE A 268 7.73 -22.75 17.08
C ILE A 268 6.38 -23.25 16.54
N THR A 269 6.15 -24.57 16.52
CA THR A 269 4.85 -25.14 16.11
C THR A 269 3.74 -24.71 17.07
N LEU A 270 4.03 -24.66 18.37
CA LEU A 270 3.08 -24.22 19.39
C LEU A 270 2.76 -22.72 19.27
N LEU A 271 3.77 -21.86 19.02
CA LEU A 271 3.53 -20.44 18.72
C LEU A 271 2.68 -20.23 17.46
N LYS A 272 2.84 -21.09 16.43
CA LYS A 272 2.00 -21.07 15.23
C LYS A 272 0.57 -21.54 15.51
N GLN A 273 0.35 -22.42 16.49
CA GLN A 273 -0.98 -22.82 16.89
C GLN A 273 -1.71 -21.68 17.62
N HIS A 274 -0.99 -20.87 18.40
CA HIS A 274 -1.55 -19.77 19.20
C HIS A 274 -1.44 -18.38 18.55
N ARG A 275 -1.38 -18.27 17.21
CA ARG A 275 -1.19 -16.99 16.49
C ARG A 275 -2.27 -15.92 16.76
N SER A 276 -3.44 -16.28 17.28
CA SER A 276 -4.46 -15.30 17.67
C SER A 276 -4.11 -14.54 18.94
N THR A 277 -3.32 -15.15 19.84
CA THR A 277 -2.95 -14.59 21.14
C THR A 277 -1.52 -14.06 21.16
N VAL A 278 -0.61 -14.66 20.40
CA VAL A 278 0.80 -14.24 20.30
C VAL A 278 1.10 -13.59 18.96
N THR A 279 1.97 -12.59 18.98
CA THR A 279 2.50 -12.00 17.74
C THR A 279 3.82 -12.66 17.39
N LEU A 280 3.92 -13.30 16.22
CA LEU A 280 5.14 -13.97 15.76
C LEU A 280 5.75 -13.19 14.59
N LEU A 281 6.92 -12.59 14.80
CA LEU A 281 7.64 -11.81 13.80
C LEU A 281 8.90 -12.54 13.35
N VAL A 282 9.14 -12.56 12.04
CA VAL A 282 10.33 -13.20 11.46
C VAL A 282 11.31 -12.15 11.00
N TRP A 283 12.51 -12.18 11.57
CA TRP A 283 13.66 -11.37 11.18
C TRP A 283 14.32 -11.95 9.93
N ARG A 284 14.37 -11.16 8.85
CA ARG A 284 14.92 -11.54 7.54
C ARG A 284 16.04 -10.60 7.13
N SER A 285 16.77 -10.93 6.07
CA SER A 285 17.80 -10.04 5.48
C SER A 285 17.24 -8.64 5.12
N GLY A 286 16.01 -8.58 4.60
CA GLY A 286 15.31 -7.32 4.32
C GLY A 286 14.91 -6.50 5.56
N SER A 287 14.87 -7.12 6.74
CA SER A 287 14.49 -6.46 8.00
C SER A 287 15.53 -5.45 8.52
N MET A 288 16.76 -5.49 7.98
CA MET A 288 17.81 -4.51 8.29
C MET A 288 17.40 -3.08 7.91
N THR A 289 16.52 -2.92 6.92
CA THR A 289 16.00 -1.60 6.54
C THR A 289 14.96 -1.13 7.58
N PRO A 290 15.07 0.10 8.11
CA PRO A 290 14.11 0.63 9.10
C PRO A 290 12.68 0.74 8.60
N SER A 291 12.49 0.81 7.27
CA SER A 291 11.17 0.86 6.62
C SER A 291 10.60 -0.51 6.24
N SER A 292 11.24 -1.59 6.67
CA SER A 292 10.79 -2.95 6.38
C SER A 292 9.45 -3.27 7.04
N ASP A 293 8.77 -4.26 6.49
CA ASP A 293 7.48 -4.72 7.00
C ASP A 293 7.60 -5.30 8.43
N PHE A 294 8.76 -5.86 8.78
CA PHE A 294 9.07 -6.30 10.14
C PHE A 294 8.89 -5.18 11.17
N TRP A 295 9.50 -4.00 10.94
CA TRP A 295 9.39 -2.88 11.88
C TRP A 295 7.98 -2.32 11.94
N LYS A 296 7.26 -2.32 10.82
CA LYS A 296 5.86 -1.89 10.79
C LYS A 296 4.98 -2.82 11.61
N GLU A 297 5.14 -4.13 11.46
CA GLU A 297 4.41 -5.13 12.25
C GLU A 297 4.77 -5.08 13.73
N LEU A 298 6.07 -4.92 14.06
CA LEU A 298 6.52 -4.74 15.45
C LEU A 298 5.91 -3.47 16.06
N CYS A 299 5.96 -2.36 15.33
CA CYS A 299 5.35 -1.11 15.76
C CYS A 299 3.86 -1.27 15.98
N LEU A 300 3.14 -2.00 15.13
CA LEU A 300 1.70 -2.28 15.26
C LEU A 300 1.35 -3.07 16.52
N ALA A 301 2.22 -3.99 16.94
CA ALA A 301 2.04 -4.79 18.16
C ALA A 301 2.40 -4.02 19.45
N LEU A 302 3.29 -3.03 19.35
CA LEU A 302 3.66 -2.11 20.43
C LEU A 302 2.55 -1.09 20.76
N PRO A 303 2.56 -0.49 21.97
CA PRO A 303 1.58 0.52 22.34
C PRO A 303 1.69 1.76 21.42
N ARG A 304 0.59 2.49 21.23
CA ARG A 304 0.61 3.71 20.40
C ARG A 304 1.45 4.79 21.10
N LYS A 305 2.38 5.40 20.37
CA LYS A 305 3.07 6.63 20.77
C LYS A 305 2.50 7.82 20.02
N VAL A 306 2.23 8.91 20.74
CA VAL A 306 2.13 10.24 20.14
C VAL A 306 3.53 10.81 20.15
N SER A 307 4.13 10.96 18.97
CA SER A 307 5.28 11.86 18.85
C SER A 307 4.72 13.28 18.92
N PHE A 308 4.85 13.95 20.06
CA PHE A 308 4.86 15.40 20.04
C PHE A 308 6.13 15.77 19.27
N GLN A 309 5.98 16.34 18.06
CA GLN A 309 7.12 16.97 17.40
C GLN A 309 7.65 18.01 18.37
N GLY A 310 8.89 17.84 18.80
CA GLY A 310 9.58 18.77 19.69
C GLY A 310 9.74 20.12 19.00
N SER A 311 8.73 20.97 19.13
CA SER A 311 8.79 22.44 19.01
C SER A 311 7.63 23.09 19.78
N VAL A 312 7.09 22.41 20.78
CA VAL A 312 6.20 23.04 21.74
C VAL A 312 6.96 22.93 23.05
N GLY A 313 7.53 24.04 23.48
CA GLY A 313 8.03 24.18 24.84
C GLY A 313 6.92 23.79 25.82
N ASP A 314 7.33 23.42 27.01
CA ASP A 314 6.46 23.10 28.14
C ASP A 314 5.17 23.96 28.11
N PRO A 315 3.94 23.41 28.11
CA PRO A 315 2.71 24.21 28.04
C PRO A 315 2.61 25.27 29.15
N GLN A 316 3.47 25.17 30.17
CA GLN A 316 3.62 26.13 31.25
C GLN A 316 4.29 27.46 30.84
N THR A 317 5.00 27.53 29.70
CA THR A 317 5.63 28.78 29.23
C THR A 317 4.78 29.58 28.24
N GLN A 318 3.66 29.04 27.74
CA GLN A 318 2.78 29.79 26.84
C GLN A 318 1.81 30.75 27.54
N LEU A 319 1.50 30.53 28.83
CA LEU A 319 0.54 31.35 29.59
C LEU A 319 1.20 32.41 30.46
N GLN A 320 2.51 32.30 30.69
CA GLN A 320 3.27 33.33 31.38
C GLN A 320 3.92 34.17 30.28
N GLU A 321 3.47 35.41 30.09
CA GLU A 321 4.26 36.42 29.36
C GLU A 321 5.52 36.78 30.15
N ASP A 322 6.37 35.78 30.40
CA ASP A 322 7.61 35.93 31.12
C ASP A 322 8.62 36.51 30.15
N LYS A 323 8.82 37.83 30.25
CA LYS A 323 9.73 38.61 29.39
C LYS A 323 11.19 38.43 29.79
N ASP A 324 11.59 37.23 30.21
CA ASP A 324 12.98 36.91 30.47
C ASP A 324 13.69 36.69 29.11
N PRO A 325 14.65 37.56 28.74
CA PRO A 325 15.30 37.51 27.43
C PRO A 325 16.17 36.26 27.24
N MET A 326 16.40 35.48 28.31
CA MET A 326 17.16 34.24 28.28
C MET A 326 16.32 32.99 27.96
N LEU A 327 14.99 33.12 27.91
CA LEU A 327 14.05 32.02 27.64
C LEU A 327 13.31 32.17 26.29
N ILE A 328 13.56 33.24 25.55
CA ILE A 328 13.00 33.45 24.21
C ILE A 328 13.89 32.72 23.20
N LEU A 329 13.41 31.59 22.68
CA LEU A 329 14.11 30.80 21.66
C LEU A 329 14.06 31.41 20.24
N HIS A 330 13.53 32.64 20.10
CA HIS A 330 13.57 33.38 18.83
C HIS A 330 14.87 34.17 18.74
N SER A 331 15.90 33.50 18.22
CA SER A 331 17.16 34.10 17.77
C SER A 331 16.91 35.11 16.64
N SER A 332 16.76 36.38 16.98
CA SER A 332 17.05 37.51 16.08
C SER A 332 18.42 38.14 16.36
N TYR A 333 19.28 37.47 17.14
CA TYR A 333 20.59 37.98 17.56
C TYR A 333 21.70 37.83 16.49
N LEU A 334 21.36 37.43 15.26
CA LEU A 334 22.30 37.31 14.14
C LEU A 334 22.20 38.44 13.10
N ASP A 335 21.50 39.53 13.42
CA ASP A 335 21.47 40.75 12.61
C ASP A 335 21.98 41.96 13.40
N SER A 336 23.18 41.83 13.99
CA SER A 336 23.96 43.00 14.39
C SER A 336 24.83 43.43 13.22
N THR A 337 24.22 44.21 12.31
CA THR A 337 24.97 45.05 11.38
C THR A 337 25.81 46.01 12.22
N GLY A 338 27.13 46.03 11.98
CA GLY A 338 28.08 46.80 12.78
C GLY A 338 27.80 48.29 12.73
N ASP A 339 27.35 48.84 13.86
CA ASP A 339 27.44 50.27 14.11
C ASP A 339 28.91 50.60 14.37
N LEU A 340 29.49 51.34 13.42
CA LEU A 340 30.80 51.96 13.53
C LEU A 340 30.70 53.08 14.56
N ASP A 341 31.20 52.83 15.76
CA ASP A 341 31.49 53.89 16.72
C ASP A 341 32.72 54.68 16.20
N PRO A 342 32.60 55.97 15.88
CA PRO A 342 33.71 56.76 15.38
C PRO A 342 34.34 57.49 16.57
N ASP A 343 35.26 56.84 17.31
CA ASP A 343 36.37 57.51 18.03
C ASP A 343 37.16 56.53 18.92
N GLY A 344 38.41 56.22 18.52
CA GLY A 344 39.53 55.76 19.37
C GLY A 344 39.45 54.33 19.93
N ASP A 345 40.49 53.51 20.03
CA ASP A 345 41.93 53.67 19.83
C ASP A 345 42.53 52.25 19.64
N LEU A 346 43.74 52.21 19.10
CA LEU A 346 44.41 51.10 18.42
C LEU A 346 44.88 49.97 19.36
N GLY A 347 44.66 48.70 18.98
CA GLY A 347 45.27 47.58 19.72
C GLY A 347 45.02 46.16 19.20
N LEU A 348 45.76 45.76 18.16
CA LEU A 348 46.20 44.38 17.83
C LEU A 348 45.15 43.26 17.63
N ARG A 349 44.88 43.02 16.35
CA ARG A 349 44.29 41.81 15.75
C ARG A 349 45.18 40.57 15.98
N GLY A 350 44.57 39.42 16.29
CA GLY A 350 45.22 38.11 16.22
C GLY A 350 44.23 36.95 16.18
N CYS A 351 43.91 36.47 14.97
CA CYS A 351 43.10 35.26 14.73
C CYS A 351 44.00 34.03 14.53
N ILE A 352 43.78 32.94 15.29
CA ILE A 352 44.37 31.59 15.12
C ILE A 352 43.41 30.61 15.82
N PHE A 353 42.98 29.43 15.35
CA PHE A 353 43.08 28.64 14.11
C PHE A 353 41.94 27.58 14.18
N GLY A 354 41.32 27.23 13.06
CA GLY A 354 40.54 26.00 12.90
C GLY A 354 41.42 24.88 12.31
N SER A 355 41.30 23.65 12.83
CA SER A 355 42.08 22.49 12.37
C SER A 355 41.20 21.50 11.57
N PRO A 356 41.68 20.96 10.42
CA PRO A 356 40.95 19.98 9.59
C PRO A 356 41.33 18.50 9.91
N PRO A 357 40.59 17.49 9.38
CA PRO A 357 40.67 16.07 9.81
C PRO A 357 41.75 15.23 9.09
N PRO A 358 42.10 14.02 9.59
CA PRO A 358 43.26 13.25 9.11
C PRO A 358 42.92 12.17 8.06
N PRO A 359 43.88 11.77 7.18
CA PRO A 359 43.79 10.58 6.35
C PRO A 359 44.66 9.40 6.86
N ARG A 360 44.37 8.22 6.29
CA ARG A 360 44.91 6.87 6.57
C ARG A 360 46.22 6.58 5.79
N LEU A 361 47.09 5.69 6.31
CA LEU A 361 47.46 4.35 5.76
C LEU A 361 48.88 3.89 6.18
N GLY A 362 48.98 2.66 6.72
CA GLY A 362 50.04 1.67 6.43
C GLY A 362 51.40 1.74 7.16
N GLY A 363 51.85 0.61 7.73
CA GLY A 363 53.28 0.35 7.94
C GLY A 363 53.69 -0.36 9.24
N LEU A 364 53.81 -1.68 9.14
CA LEU A 364 54.37 -2.70 10.04
C LEU A 364 55.71 -2.35 10.75
N GLY A 365 55.86 -2.70 12.04
CA GLY A 365 57.16 -2.74 12.73
C GLY A 365 57.11 -2.68 14.27
N THR A 366 57.06 -3.83 14.94
CA THR A 366 57.16 -4.07 16.40
C THR A 366 58.62 -3.92 16.94
N PRO A 367 58.93 -4.16 18.23
CA PRO A 367 58.60 -3.37 19.43
C PRO A 367 59.84 -3.14 20.36
N ARG A 368 59.78 -2.24 21.35
CA ARG A 368 60.53 -2.41 22.62
C ARG A 368 60.07 -1.47 23.74
N THR A 369 59.68 -2.07 24.86
CA THR A 369 59.45 -1.53 26.21
C THR A 369 60.77 -1.58 27.04
N PRO A 370 60.79 -1.33 28.36
CA PRO A 370 60.50 -0.09 29.12
C PRO A 370 61.60 0.20 30.18
N ALA A 371 61.59 1.36 30.85
CA ALA A 371 62.21 1.61 32.18
C ALA A 371 61.70 2.99 32.69
N VAL A 372 60.97 3.14 33.81
CA VAL A 372 61.27 2.94 35.26
C VAL A 372 62.10 4.07 35.89
N SER A 373 61.56 4.59 37.01
CA SER A 373 62.14 5.44 38.08
C SER A 373 62.43 6.92 37.75
N GLY A 374 62.24 7.90 38.64
CA GLY A 374 61.90 7.85 40.06
C GLY A 374 61.52 9.23 40.62
N MET A 375 61.12 9.22 41.90
CA MET A 375 60.81 10.36 42.77
C MET A 375 61.95 11.36 42.89
N GLU A 376 61.63 12.65 43.09
CA GLU A 376 62.16 13.44 44.22
C GLU A 376 61.39 14.76 44.42
N ASP A 377 61.19 15.08 45.70
CA ASP A 377 60.50 16.24 46.27
C ASP A 377 61.33 17.54 46.17
N THR A 378 60.70 18.71 45.99
CA THR A 378 61.10 19.94 46.70
C THR A 378 60.01 21.03 46.70
N GLN A 379 60.07 21.87 47.74
CA GLN A 379 59.07 22.75 48.34
C GLN A 379 58.70 24.06 47.61
N LEU A 380 57.47 24.51 47.94
CA LEU A 380 56.93 25.88 48.13
C LEU A 380 57.47 27.07 47.30
N ARG A 381 56.55 27.76 46.61
CA ARG A 381 56.42 29.22 46.70
C ARG A 381 54.99 29.69 46.41
N ASP A 382 54.48 30.51 47.33
CA ASP A 382 53.19 31.21 47.32
C ASP A 382 52.89 31.99 46.02
N SER A 383 51.64 31.94 45.59
CA SER A 383 50.98 33.06 44.89
C SER A 383 49.46 32.98 45.04
N HIS A 384 48.93 34.07 45.61
CA HIS A 384 47.54 34.44 45.88
C HIS A 384 46.45 33.78 45.02
N ARG A 385 45.48 33.16 45.70
CA ARG A 385 44.10 32.96 45.22
C ARG A 385 43.23 34.12 45.72
N PRO A 386 42.38 34.73 44.89
CA PRO A 386 41.34 35.64 45.40
C PRO A 386 40.19 34.83 45.98
N GLU A 387 39.85 35.11 47.24
CA GLU A 387 38.67 34.61 47.94
C GLU A 387 37.40 35.16 47.26
N LEU A 388 36.48 34.28 46.88
CA LEU A 388 35.12 34.65 46.51
C LEU A 388 34.30 34.78 47.80
N ASP A 389 33.81 35.99 48.05
CA ASP A 389 32.91 36.35 49.13
C ASP A 389 31.50 35.77 48.86
N VAL A 390 31.05 34.85 49.72
CA VAL A 390 29.74 34.14 49.62
C VAL A 390 28.80 34.65 50.71
N SER A 391 28.69 35.98 50.85
CA SER A 391 27.91 36.60 51.94
C SER A 391 26.58 37.22 51.50
N ASP A 392 26.08 36.98 50.28
CA ASP A 392 24.82 37.58 49.81
C ASP A 392 23.82 36.60 49.16
N LEU A 393 23.87 35.31 49.55
CA LEU A 393 22.76 34.38 49.29
C LEU A 393 21.69 34.50 50.38
N GLY A 394 21.10 35.69 50.45
CA GLY A 394 19.96 36.02 51.29
C GLY A 394 18.68 35.28 50.87
N SER A 395 18.22 34.39 51.75
CA SER A 395 16.83 34.03 52.02
C SER A 395 15.86 33.94 50.83
N ARG A 396 15.79 32.77 50.18
CA ARG A 396 14.58 32.34 49.45
C ARG A 396 13.97 31.13 50.14
N ASN A 397 12.73 31.30 50.60
CA ASN A 397 11.94 30.30 51.30
C ASN A 397 11.48 29.21 50.31
N TYR A 398 11.96 27.98 50.45
CA TYR A 398 11.56 26.81 49.64
C TYR A 398 10.41 26.02 50.30
N GLY A 399 9.43 26.71 50.87
CA GLY A 399 8.20 26.06 51.32
C GLY A 399 7.42 25.50 50.14
N ALA A 400 7.18 24.19 50.11
CA ALA A 400 6.31 23.56 49.12
C ALA A 400 4.91 24.17 49.22
N ARG A 401 4.46 24.82 48.14
CA ARG A 401 3.14 25.46 48.05
C ARG A 401 2.10 24.38 47.75
N THR A 402 1.26 24.06 48.73
CA THR A 402 0.27 22.96 48.70
C THR A 402 -1.11 23.42 48.27
N ASP A 403 -1.20 24.23 47.22
CA ASP A 403 -2.49 24.77 46.80
C ASP A 403 -2.66 24.42 45.32
N PHE A 404 -3.36 23.32 45.00
CA PHE A 404 -4.21 23.13 43.81
C PHE A 404 -4.79 21.70 43.83
N TYR A 405 -5.83 21.49 44.64
CA TYR A 405 -6.87 20.50 44.36
C TYR A 405 -8.15 21.27 44.09
N CYS A 406 -8.49 21.49 42.82
CA CYS A 406 -9.86 21.84 42.46
C CYS A 406 -10.56 20.54 42.11
N LEU A 407 -11.30 20.00 43.08
CA LEU A 407 -12.27 18.94 42.83
C LEU A 407 -13.39 19.57 42.01
N VAL A 408 -13.50 19.18 40.73
CA VAL A 408 -14.72 19.45 39.96
C VAL A 408 -15.81 18.59 40.59
N THR A 409 -16.69 19.23 41.34
CA THR A 409 -17.96 18.65 41.78
C THR A 409 -18.86 18.53 40.56
N GLU A 410 -19.42 17.33 40.36
CA GLU A 410 -20.58 17.10 39.47
C GLU A 410 -21.74 17.98 39.95
N ASP A 411 -21.86 19.17 39.38
CA ASP A 411 -23.09 19.95 39.27
C ASP A 411 -22.81 21.06 38.25
N ASP A 412 -22.70 20.67 36.97
CA ASP A 412 -23.14 21.48 35.84
C ASP A 412 -23.23 20.60 34.59
N ILE A 413 -24.46 20.52 34.09
CA ILE A 413 -25.02 19.68 33.02
C ILE A 413 -24.61 20.18 31.63
#